data_AF-A0A838MU18-F1
#
_entry.id   AF-A0A838MU18-F1
#
_cell.length_a   1.000
_cell.length_b   1.000
_cell.length_c   1.000
_cell.angle_alpha   90.00
_cell.angle_beta   90.00
_cell.angle_gamma   90.00
#
_symmetry.space_group_name_H-M   'P 1'
#
loop_
_entity.id
_entity.type
_entity.pdbx_description
1 polymer ?
#
loop_
_entity_poly.entity_id
_entity_poly.type
_entity_poly.pdbx_seq_one_letter_code
_entity_poly.pdbx_strand_id
1 'polypeptide(L)'
;RGIASREEVEKTARTEPERASRQPAAQAEEQPDNLDQEILQSAGELGYDAAKVKRWVNQKYKVTEGLEGLPLTAKREVLQLFREQVSQAQTKET
;
A
#
# COMPACT_ATOMS: atom_id res chain seq x y z
N ARG A 1 -14.10 -4.39 -67.57
CA ARG A 1 -14.52 -4.62 -66.17
C ARG A 1 -13.34 -5.28 -65.46
N GLY A 2 -12.64 -4.69 -64.49
CA GLY A 2 -12.85 -3.44 -63.79
C GLY A 2 -11.66 -3.11 -62.88
N ILE A 3 -11.63 -1.82 -62.51
CA ILE A 3 -11.03 -1.12 -61.37
C ILE A 3 -9.51 -1.14 -61.13
N ALA A 4 -8.98 0.08 -61.14
CA ALA A 4 -7.72 0.51 -60.57
C ALA A 4 -7.92 0.97 -59.11
N SER A 5 -6.79 1.02 -58.39
CA SER A 5 -6.44 1.96 -57.32
C SER A 5 -7.05 1.79 -55.91
N ARG A 6 -6.12 1.83 -54.93
CA ARG A 6 -6.07 2.79 -53.81
C ARG A 6 -6.20 2.20 -52.39
N GLU A 7 -5.09 2.41 -51.67
CA GLU A 7 -4.89 2.75 -50.24
C GLU A 7 -5.64 1.99 -49.13
N GLU A 8 -4.82 1.66 -48.11
CA GLU A 8 -5.00 1.94 -46.67
C GLU A 8 -6.38 1.57 -46.06
N VAL A 9 -6.50 0.89 -44.93
CA VAL A 9 -5.93 1.15 -43.61
C VAL A 9 -6.21 -0.07 -42.71
N GLU A 10 -5.51 -0.17 -41.58
CA GLU A 10 -5.90 -0.93 -40.37
C GLU A 10 -5.88 -2.47 -40.49
N LYS A 11 -4.74 -3.15 -40.25
CA LYS A 11 -4.06 -3.24 -38.96
C LYS A 11 -5.04 -3.53 -37.81
N THR A 12 -5.34 -4.83 -37.70
CA THR A 12 -5.58 -5.56 -36.45
C THR A 12 -6.73 -5.10 -35.55
N ALA A 13 -7.84 -5.83 -35.68
CA ALA A 13 -8.47 -6.52 -34.57
C ALA A 13 -8.88 -5.66 -33.36
N ARG A 14 -9.98 -4.96 -33.57
CA ARG A 14 -11.08 -4.85 -32.61
C ARG A 14 -11.38 -6.20 -31.95
N THR A 15 -10.87 -6.39 -30.73
CA THR A 15 -11.57 -6.86 -29.52
C THR A 15 -10.53 -6.96 -28.42
N GLU A 16 -10.39 -5.88 -27.67
CA GLU A 16 -9.76 -5.89 -26.36
C GLU A 16 -10.64 -6.75 -25.44
N PRO A 17 -10.17 -7.90 -24.92
CA PRO A 17 -10.80 -8.47 -23.75
C PRO A 17 -10.37 -7.60 -22.58
N GLU A 18 -11.34 -6.87 -22.05
CA GLU A 18 -11.39 -6.32 -20.70
C GLU A 18 -11.01 -7.43 -19.70
N ARG A 19 -9.71 -7.68 -19.53
CA ARG A 19 -9.16 -8.30 -18.33
C ARG A 19 -8.81 -7.18 -17.39
N ALA A 20 -9.80 -6.86 -16.57
CA ALA A 20 -9.59 -6.46 -15.20
C ALA A 20 -8.36 -7.17 -14.59
N SER A 21 -7.63 -6.41 -13.77
CA SER A 21 -6.50 -6.83 -12.93
C SER A 21 -5.14 -6.91 -13.63
N ARG A 22 -4.50 -5.75 -13.75
CA ARG A 22 -3.16 -5.46 -13.17
C ARG A 22 -2.72 -4.06 -13.59
N GLN A 23 -3.49 -3.06 -13.17
CA GLN A 23 -2.83 -1.83 -12.73
C GLN A 23 -1.89 -2.29 -11.62
N PRO A 24 -0.57 -2.01 -11.65
CA PRO A 24 0.16 -2.12 -10.41
C PRO A 24 -0.58 -1.18 -9.46
N ALA A 25 -1.14 -1.74 -8.39
CA ALA A 25 -1.58 -1.00 -7.22
C ALA A 25 -0.35 -0.36 -6.52
N ALA A 26 0.59 0.17 -7.30
CA ALA A 26 1.82 0.82 -6.88
C ALA A 26 1.64 2.33 -6.69
N GLN A 27 0.40 2.81 -6.82
CA GLN A 27 -0.04 4.10 -6.35
C GLN A 27 -1.44 3.88 -5.77
N ALA A 28 -1.56 3.01 -4.77
CA ALA A 28 -2.53 3.33 -3.73
C ALA A 28 -2.13 4.73 -3.30
N GLU A 29 -2.93 5.74 -3.65
CA GLU A 29 -2.80 7.07 -3.07
C GLU A 29 -2.46 6.86 -1.60
N GLU A 30 -1.30 7.33 -1.15
CA GLU A 30 -0.81 7.16 0.23
C GLU A 30 -1.76 7.94 1.15
N GLN A 31 -2.96 7.39 1.30
CA GLN A 31 -4.01 7.93 2.13
C GLN A 31 -3.68 7.51 3.55
N PRO A 32 -3.83 8.43 4.51
CA PRO A 32 -3.51 8.17 5.91
C PRO A 32 -4.16 6.88 6.42
N ASP A 33 -5.44 6.63 6.05
CA ASP A 33 -6.18 5.42 6.42
C ASP A 33 -5.53 4.11 5.95
N ASN A 34 -4.93 4.08 4.75
CA ASN A 34 -4.24 2.89 4.27
C ASN A 34 -2.99 2.61 5.12
N LEU A 35 -2.24 3.66 5.48
CA LEU A 35 -1.07 3.52 6.35
C LEU A 35 -1.47 3.06 7.75
N ASP A 36 -2.57 3.56 8.31
CA ASP A 36 -3.06 3.12 9.61
C ASP A 36 -3.36 1.61 9.62
N GLN A 37 -4.02 1.10 8.57
CA GLN A 37 -4.29 -0.33 8.42
C GLN A 37 -3.00 -1.15 8.30
N GLU A 38 -2.05 -0.72 7.47
CA GLU A 38 -0.77 -1.44 7.32
C GLU A 38 0.06 -1.45 8.61
N ILE A 39 0.03 -0.35 9.38
CA ILE A 39 0.67 -0.27 10.69
C ILE A 39 0.04 -1.28 11.64
N LEU A 40 -1.29 -1.31 11.73
CA LEU A 40 -2.00 -2.24 12.60
C LEU A 40 -1.77 -3.69 12.20
N GLN A 41 -1.70 -3.99 10.89
CA GLN A 41 -1.38 -5.32 10.39
C GLN A 41 0.03 -5.76 10.81
N SER A 42 1.03 -4.93 10.54
CA SER A 42 2.44 -5.22 10.90
C SER A 42 2.62 -5.32 12.41
N ALA A 43 1.95 -4.46 13.18
CA ALA A 43 1.98 -4.49 14.63
C ALA A 43 1.27 -5.75 15.17
N GLY A 44 0.19 -6.20 14.52
CA GLY A 44 -0.52 -7.42 14.84
C GLY A 44 0.36 -8.68 14.71
N GLU A 45 1.25 -8.72 13.72
CA GLU A 45 2.23 -9.82 13.55
C GLU A 45 3.21 -9.94 14.73
N LEU A 46 3.44 -8.84 15.46
CA LEU A 46 4.23 -8.80 16.68
C LEU A 46 3.38 -8.99 17.96
N GLY A 47 2.07 -9.20 17.83
CA GLY A 47 1.13 -9.30 18.96
C GLY A 47 0.75 -7.96 19.59
N TYR A 48 0.88 -6.85 18.84
CA TYR A 48 0.37 -5.55 19.26
C TYR A 48 -1.04 -5.28 18.72
N ASP A 49 -2.01 -5.16 19.62
CA ASP A 49 -3.34 -4.63 19.30
C ASP A 49 -3.35 -3.12 19.09
N ALA A 50 -4.40 -2.60 18.44
CA ALA A 50 -4.59 -1.18 18.17
C ALA A 50 -4.42 -0.28 19.41
N ALA A 51 -4.85 -0.73 20.60
CA ALA A 51 -4.66 0.02 21.84
C ALA A 51 -3.19 0.11 22.26
N LYS A 52 -2.40 -0.95 22.07
CA LYS A 52 -0.96 -0.93 22.35
C LYS A 52 -0.23 -0.05 21.34
N VAL A 53 -0.57 -0.16 20.05
CA VAL A 53 -0.02 0.71 19.00
C VAL A 53 -0.30 2.17 19.32
N LYS A 54 -1.55 2.52 19.67
CA LYS A 54 -1.93 3.88 20.08
C LYS A 54 -1.09 4.38 21.26
N ARG A 55 -0.94 3.59 22.31
CA ARG A 55 -0.10 3.95 23.48
C ARG A 55 1.38 4.13 23.11
N TRP A 56 1.92 3.24 22.29
CA TRP A 56 3.31 3.30 21.85
C TRP A 56 3.57 4.55 21.00
N VAL A 57 2.68 4.84 20.05
CA VAL A 57 2.72 6.06 19.23
C VAL A 57 2.64 7.31 20.10
N ASN A 58 1.68 7.37 21.03
CA ASN A 58 1.54 8.46 21.98
C ASN A 58 2.82 8.69 22.78
N GLN A 59 3.46 7.61 23.24
CA GLN A 59 4.69 7.69 24.02
C GLN A 59 5.89 8.16 23.18
N LYS A 60 6.03 7.64 21.96
CA LYS A 60 7.16 7.89 21.05
C LYS A 60 7.12 9.29 20.43
N TYR A 61 5.95 9.70 19.94
CA TYR A 61 5.76 10.99 19.26
C TYR A 61 5.18 12.08 20.16
N LYS A 62 4.97 11.79 21.46
CA LYS A 62 4.38 12.71 22.44
C LYS A 62 3.00 13.26 22.04
N VAL A 63 2.22 12.43 21.35
CA VAL A 63 0.84 12.74 20.92
C VAL A 63 -0.18 12.09 21.86
N THR A 64 -1.43 12.55 21.81
CA THR A 64 -2.55 12.01 22.61
C THR A 64 -3.53 11.20 21.77
N GLU A 65 -3.66 11.54 20.49
CA GLU A 65 -4.69 10.98 19.59
C GLU A 65 -4.28 9.64 18.95
N GLY A 66 -3.01 9.26 19.02
CA GLY A 66 -2.47 8.02 18.42
C GLY A 66 -2.03 8.26 16.99
N LEU A 67 -2.30 7.28 16.13
CA LEU A 67 -2.00 7.40 14.71
C LEU A 67 -2.80 8.53 14.05
N GLU A 68 -4.03 8.79 14.49
CA GLU A 68 -4.89 9.86 13.93
C GLU A 68 -4.28 11.26 14.07
N GLY A 69 -3.50 11.51 15.13
CA GLY A 69 -2.80 12.78 15.36
C GLY A 69 -1.41 12.85 14.74
N LEU A 70 -0.96 11.79 14.04
CA LEU A 70 0.36 11.79 13.40
C LEU A 70 0.31 12.40 12.00
N PRO A 71 1.32 13.20 11.62
CA PRO A 71 1.49 13.58 10.22
C PRO A 71 1.81 12.34 9.37
N LEU A 72 1.47 12.41 8.09
CA LEU A 72 1.66 11.30 7.13
C LEU A 72 3.11 10.78 7.14
N THR A 73 4.09 11.68 7.24
CA THR A 73 5.52 11.32 7.35
C THR A 73 5.81 10.45 8.57
N ALA A 74 5.28 10.79 9.74
CA ALA A 74 5.45 10.00 10.94
C ALA A 74 4.72 8.65 10.84
N LYS A 75 3.55 8.57 10.21
CA LYS A 75 2.87 7.28 9.95
C LYS A 75 3.75 6.33 9.13
N ARG A 76 4.41 6.84 8.08
CA ARG A 76 5.35 6.05 7.27
C ARG A 76 6.52 5.52 8.09
N GLU A 77 7.09 6.36 8.97
CA GLU A 77 8.16 5.92 9.88
C GLU A 77 7.68 4.83 10.85
N VAL A 78 6.48 4.99 11.42
CA VAL A 78 5.87 3.98 12.30
C VAL A 78 5.69 2.66 11.56
N LEU A 79 5.16 2.69 10.34
CA LEU A 79 4.99 1.51 9.50
C LEU A 79 6.34 0.82 9.26
N GLN A 80 7.36 1.59 8.85
CA GLN A 80 8.69 1.05 8.60
C GLN A 80 9.28 0.38 9.86
N LEU A 81 9.14 1.01 11.03
CA LEU A 81 9.60 0.46 12.30
C LEU A 81 8.92 -0.86 12.66
N PHE A 82 7.60 -0.96 12.49
CA PHE A 82 6.89 -2.21 12.76
C PHE A 82 7.30 -3.31 11.77
N ARG A 83 7.40 -3.01 10.47
CA ARG A 83 7.86 -3.98 9.46
C ARG A 83 9.28 -4.47 9.72
N GLU A 84 10.17 -3.57 10.14
CA GLU A 84 11.53 -3.93 10.53
C GLU A 84 11.53 -4.82 11.77
N GLN A 85 10.72 -4.51 12.78
CA GLN A 85 10.62 -5.35 13.96
C GLN A 85 10.03 -6.74 13.66
N VAL A 86 9.02 -6.83 12.79
CA VAL A 86 8.50 -8.13 12.31
C VAL A 86 9.62 -8.92 11.65
N SER A 87 10.38 -8.29 10.76
CA SER A 87 11.49 -8.91 10.05
C SER A 87 12.60 -9.38 11.02
N GLN A 88 12.89 -8.60 12.05
CA GLN A 88 13.84 -8.96 13.11
C GLN A 88 13.32 -10.08 14.03
N ALA A 89 12.02 -10.11 14.32
CA ALA A 89 11.41 -11.16 15.12
C ALA A 89 11.49 -12.50 14.38
N GLN A 90 11.17 -12.53 13.08
CA GLN A 90 11.20 -13.75 12.28
C GLN A 90 12.62 -14.28 12.01
N THR A 91 13.61 -13.40 11.90
CA THR A 91 15.02 -13.81 11.73
C THR A 91 15.68 -14.32 13.02
N LYS A 92 15.16 -13.97 14.20
CA LYS A 92 15.65 -14.48 15.49
C LYS A 92 15.03 -15.81 15.91
N GLU A 93 13.91 -16.20 15.29
CA GLU A 93 13.24 -17.47 15.54
C GLU A 93 13.73 -18.62 14.63
N THR A 94 14.74 -18.36 13.79
CA THR A 94 15.42 -19.37 12.94
C THR A 94 16.80 -19.71 13.50
#